data_AF-A0AA97J1Q3-F1
#
_entry.id   AF-A0AA97J1Q3-F1
#
_cell.length_a   1.000
_cell.length_b   1.000
_cell.length_c   1.000
_cell.angle_alpha   90.00
_cell.angle_beta   90.00
_cell.angle_gamma   90.00
#
_symmetry.space_group_name_H-M   'P 1'
#
loop_
_entity.id
_entity.type
_entity.pdbx_description
1 polymer ?
#
loop_
_entity_poly.entity_id
_entity_poly.type
_entity_poly.pdbx_seq_one_letter_code
_entity_poly.pdbx_strand_id
1 'polypeptide(L)'
;MGRREGPAGSNVSAGGGPEGRHGSAAMETAAAEQQQHLRSLRDFLLAYNRLTELCFQRCACDLNYRALTGQEEACLEGCAGKLVRSNHRLMAAYVRLMPALVQRRLSDFEAAAAAAAPDAPPRLPLPAPPGP
;
A
#
# COMPACT_ATOMS: atom_id res chain seq x y z
N MET A 1 -19.01 -64.01 26.45
CA MET A 1 -20.16 -64.62 25.76
C MET A 1 -21.03 -63.49 25.23
N GLY A 2 -21.42 -63.52 23.95
CA GLY A 2 -22.38 -62.57 23.34
C GLY A 2 -21.84 -61.81 22.13
N ARG A 3 -22.21 -62.28 20.93
CA ARG A 3 -21.91 -61.74 19.59
C ARG A 3 -23.07 -60.87 19.08
N ARG A 4 -22.79 -60.13 17.98
CA ARG A 4 -23.65 -59.59 16.88
C ARG A 4 -23.83 -58.05 16.91
N GLU A 5 -23.82 -57.26 15.83
CA GLU A 5 -23.64 -57.41 14.35
C GLU A 5 -23.40 -55.99 13.72
N GLY A 6 -22.83 -55.88 12.51
CA GLY A 6 -22.58 -54.61 11.75
C GLY A 6 -23.85 -53.96 11.13
N PRO A 7 -23.83 -53.05 10.11
CA PRO A 7 -22.80 -52.82 9.05
C PRO A 7 -22.60 -51.33 8.61
N ALA A 8 -21.85 -51.15 7.49
CA ALA A 8 -22.00 -50.12 6.43
C ALA A 8 -20.92 -49.02 6.27
N GLY A 9 -20.44 -48.88 5.02
CA GLY A 9 -19.80 -47.68 4.46
C GLY A 9 -18.28 -47.80 4.29
N SER A 10 -17.74 -48.49 3.28
CA SER A 10 -17.64 -48.07 1.87
C SER A 10 -16.82 -46.78 1.66
N ASN A 11 -15.55 -46.99 1.28
CA ASN A 11 -14.63 -46.15 0.49
C ASN A 11 -15.09 -44.72 0.13
N VAL A 12 -14.33 -43.71 0.57
CA VAL A 12 -14.14 -42.48 -0.22
C VAL A 12 -12.69 -42.45 -0.70
N SER A 13 -12.56 -42.70 -2.00
CA SER A 13 -11.32 -42.63 -2.75
C SER A 13 -10.86 -41.17 -2.82
N ALA A 14 -9.57 -40.95 -2.60
CA ALA A 14 -8.90 -39.70 -2.92
C ALA A 14 -8.92 -39.50 -4.44
N GLY A 15 -9.92 -38.79 -4.94
CA GLY A 15 -9.99 -38.30 -6.32
C GLY A 15 -9.74 -36.80 -6.33
N GLY A 16 -8.47 -36.39 -6.47
CA GLY A 16 -8.10 -35.01 -6.74
C GLY A 16 -8.48 -34.62 -8.16
N GLY A 17 -9.57 -33.86 -8.31
CA GLY A 17 -9.92 -33.13 -9.53
C GLY A 17 -9.38 -31.68 -9.49
N PRO A 18 -9.11 -31.03 -10.63
CA PRO A 18 -8.41 -29.75 -10.72
C PRO A 18 -9.28 -28.50 -10.44
N GLU A 19 -10.41 -28.62 -9.75
CA GLU A 19 -11.37 -27.50 -9.56
C GLU A 19 -11.05 -26.55 -8.39
N GLY A 20 -10.02 -26.85 -7.58
CA GLY A 20 -9.70 -26.05 -6.38
C GLY A 20 -8.87 -24.77 -6.61
N ARG A 21 -8.39 -24.48 -7.83
CA ARG A 21 -7.43 -23.39 -8.06
C ARG A 21 -8.04 -22.06 -8.51
N HIS A 22 -9.31 -22.05 -8.93
CA HIS A 22 -10.00 -20.84 -9.40
C HIS A 22 -10.71 -20.06 -8.28
N GLY A 23 -11.14 -20.72 -7.19
CA GLY A 23 -11.82 -20.07 -6.06
C GLY A 23 -10.91 -19.21 -5.17
N SER A 24 -9.62 -19.57 -5.06
CA SER A 24 -8.65 -18.81 -4.26
C SER A 24 -8.34 -17.45 -4.87
N ALA A 25 -8.12 -17.39 -6.19
CA ALA A 25 -7.73 -16.16 -6.87
C ALA A 25 -8.84 -15.07 -6.83
N ALA A 26 -10.11 -15.46 -6.96
CA ALA A 26 -11.24 -14.52 -6.93
C ALA A 26 -11.47 -13.92 -5.52
N MET A 27 -11.28 -14.72 -4.47
CA MET A 27 -11.38 -14.25 -3.09
C MET A 27 -10.17 -13.36 -2.72
N GLU A 28 -8.98 -13.65 -3.27
CA GLU A 28 -7.77 -12.85 -3.08
C GLU A 28 -7.87 -11.47 -3.76
N THR A 29 -8.50 -11.37 -4.94
CA THR A 29 -8.79 -10.09 -5.59
C THR A 29 -9.82 -9.25 -4.84
N ALA A 30 -10.89 -9.87 -4.30
CA ALA A 30 -11.91 -9.16 -3.53
C ALA A 30 -11.35 -8.61 -2.20
N ALA A 31 -10.50 -9.39 -1.52
CA ALA A 31 -9.80 -8.94 -0.32
C ALA A 31 -8.83 -7.78 -0.61
N ALA A 32 -8.11 -7.82 -1.74
CA ALA A 32 -7.21 -6.76 -2.16
C ALA A 32 -7.94 -5.45 -2.47
N GLU A 33 -9.09 -5.51 -3.16
CA GLU A 33 -9.92 -4.35 -3.47
C GLU A 33 -10.47 -3.70 -2.19
N GLN A 34 -10.99 -4.52 -1.27
CA GLN A 34 -11.47 -4.02 0.02
C GLN A 34 -10.33 -3.38 0.84
N GLN A 35 -9.14 -3.96 0.80
CA GLN A 35 -7.97 -3.38 1.46
C GLN A 35 -7.53 -2.06 0.80
N GLN A 36 -7.68 -1.90 -0.51
CA GLN A 36 -7.43 -0.64 -1.20
C GLN A 36 -8.45 0.44 -0.79
N HIS A 37 -9.73 0.10 -0.67
CA HIS A 37 -10.75 1.03 -0.17
C HIS A 37 -10.44 1.51 1.26
N LEU A 38 -10.05 0.60 2.15
CA LEU A 38 -9.67 0.96 3.52
C LEU A 38 -8.44 1.86 3.57
N ARG A 39 -7.44 1.62 2.69
CA ARG A 39 -6.27 2.51 2.57
C ARG A 39 -6.67 3.90 2.10
N SER A 40 -7.49 3.99 1.04
CA SER A 40 -7.99 5.27 0.52
C SER A 40 -8.76 6.08 1.58
N LEU A 41 -9.64 5.41 2.34
CA LEU A 41 -10.37 6.03 3.44
C LEU A 41 -9.42 6.53 4.54
N ARG A 42 -8.44 5.72 4.93
CA ARG A 42 -7.42 6.13 5.91
C ARG A 42 -6.67 7.37 5.42
N ASP A 43 -6.24 7.39 4.17
CA ASP A 43 -5.47 8.50 3.60
C ASP A 43 -6.32 9.78 3.54
N PHE A 44 -7.60 9.65 3.18
CA PHE A 44 -8.56 10.75 3.24
C PHE A 44 -8.70 11.30 4.66
N LEU A 45 -8.89 10.44 5.66
CA LEU A 45 -9.07 10.87 7.05
C LEU A 45 -7.79 11.52 7.61
N LEU A 46 -6.62 11.02 7.25
CA LEU A 46 -5.35 11.66 7.63
C LEU A 46 -5.21 13.04 7.01
N ALA A 47 -5.54 13.20 5.73
CA ALA A 47 -5.52 14.50 5.06
C ALA A 47 -6.58 15.47 5.64
N TYR A 48 -7.77 14.97 5.95
CA TYR A 48 -8.85 15.74 6.58
C TYR A 48 -8.45 16.23 7.97
N ASN A 49 -7.93 15.34 8.83
CA ASN A 49 -7.49 15.72 10.18
C ASN A 49 -6.36 16.75 10.14
N ARG A 50 -5.44 16.61 9.17
CA ARG A 50 -4.38 17.61 9.00
C ARG A 50 -4.92 18.95 8.50
N LEU A 51 -5.89 18.92 7.59
CA LEU A 51 -6.56 20.10 7.07
C LEU A 51 -7.25 20.87 8.19
N THR A 52 -8.05 20.18 9.02
CA THR A 52 -8.82 20.80 10.10
C THR A 52 -7.92 21.40 11.16
N GLU A 53 -6.88 20.68 11.59
CA GLU A 53 -5.90 21.18 12.56
C GLU A 53 -5.20 22.45 12.06
N LEU A 54 -4.67 22.43 10.84
CA LEU A 54 -3.93 23.56 10.29
C LEU A 54 -4.82 24.79 10.12
N CYS A 55 -6.01 24.61 9.53
CA CYS A 55 -6.89 25.75 9.25
C CYS A 55 -7.48 26.32 10.55
N PHE A 56 -7.75 25.50 11.56
CA PHE A 56 -8.13 25.98 12.88
C PHE A 56 -7.01 26.83 13.50
N GLN A 57 -5.78 26.32 13.56
CA GLN A 57 -4.63 27.06 14.12
C GLN A 57 -4.31 28.37 13.39
N ARG A 58 -4.68 28.48 12.10
CA ARG A 58 -4.35 29.63 11.24
C ARG A 58 -5.47 30.66 11.14
N CYS A 59 -6.72 30.23 11.21
CA CYS A 59 -7.87 31.07 10.89
C CYS A 59 -8.81 31.31 12.07
N ALA A 60 -8.86 30.44 13.09
CA ALA A 60 -9.67 30.69 14.28
C ALA A 60 -8.86 31.55 15.25
N CYS A 61 -9.00 32.87 15.11
CA CYS A 61 -8.18 33.86 15.80
C CYS A 61 -8.96 34.55 16.94
N ASP A 62 -10.29 34.57 16.85
CA ASP A 62 -11.16 35.16 17.87
C ASP A 62 -12.05 34.06 18.49
N LEU A 63 -11.90 33.85 19.80
CA LEU A 63 -12.66 32.84 20.56
C LEU A 63 -13.65 33.49 21.53
N ASN A 64 -13.94 34.79 21.38
CA ASN A 64 -14.90 35.50 22.23
C ASN A 64 -16.35 35.06 21.97
N TYR A 65 -16.62 34.47 20.81
CA TYR A 65 -17.94 33.98 20.39
C TYR A 65 -17.88 32.53 19.94
N ARG A 66 -19.01 31.84 20.03
CA ARG A 66 -19.11 30.42 19.62
C ARG A 66 -19.16 30.24 18.10
N ALA A 67 -19.67 31.22 17.37
CA ALA A 67 -19.76 31.20 15.92
C ALA A 67 -18.54 31.88 15.30
N LEU A 68 -18.12 31.40 14.13
CA LEU A 68 -17.05 32.04 13.38
C LEU A 68 -17.48 33.41 12.88
N THR A 69 -16.53 34.33 12.83
CA THR A 69 -16.74 35.62 12.16
C THR A 69 -16.62 35.45 10.65
N GLY A 70 -17.20 36.38 9.87
CA GLY A 70 -17.10 36.33 8.41
C GLY A 70 -15.67 36.39 7.86
N GLN A 71 -14.72 36.97 8.61
CA GLN A 71 -13.30 36.93 8.23
C GLN A 71 -12.67 35.55 8.42
N GLU A 72 -13.03 34.85 9.50
CA GLU A 72 -12.55 33.51 9.78
C GLU A 72 -13.11 32.51 8.77
N GLU A 73 -14.40 32.63 8.41
CA GLU A 73 -15.03 31.83 7.35
C GLU A 73 -14.31 32.00 6.00
N ALA A 74 -14.07 33.25 5.57
CA ALA A 74 -13.33 33.53 4.36
C ALA A 74 -11.88 32.99 4.40
N CYS A 75 -11.22 33.06 5.57
CA CYS A 75 -9.91 32.47 5.78
C CYS A 75 -9.94 30.94 5.63
N LEU A 76 -10.94 30.27 6.23
CA LEU A 76 -11.09 28.81 6.18
C LEU A 76 -11.33 28.31 4.75
N GLU A 77 -12.19 28.97 3.96
CA GLU A 77 -12.37 28.61 2.56
C GLU A 77 -11.06 28.72 1.77
N GLY A 78 -10.34 29.83 1.97
CA GLY A 78 -9.03 30.04 1.36
C GLY A 78 -8.01 28.98 1.79
N CYS A 79 -7.96 28.66 3.08
CA CYS A 79 -7.05 27.67 3.66
C CYS A 79 -7.32 26.27 3.10
N ALA A 80 -8.57 25.82 3.14
CA ALA A 80 -8.96 24.51 2.64
C ALA A 80 -8.70 24.37 1.14
N GLY A 81 -9.11 25.36 0.35
CA GLY A 81 -8.86 25.37 -1.09
C GLY A 81 -7.37 25.33 -1.42
N LYS A 82 -6.55 26.12 -0.72
CA LYS A 82 -5.09 26.13 -0.91
C LYS A 82 -4.46 24.79 -0.54
N LEU A 83 -4.83 24.21 0.60
CA LEU A 83 -4.26 22.95 1.07
C LEU A 83 -4.63 21.80 0.15
N VAL A 84 -5.89 21.66 -0.26
CA VAL A 84 -6.32 20.59 -1.18
C VAL A 84 -5.59 20.68 -2.51
N ARG A 85 -5.54 21.88 -3.13
CA ARG A 85 -4.82 22.07 -4.41
C ARG A 85 -3.32 21.81 -4.29
N SER A 86 -2.71 22.26 -3.20
CA SER A 86 -1.28 22.06 -2.96
C SER A 86 -0.97 20.60 -2.71
N ASN A 87 -1.78 19.92 -1.89
CA ASN A 87 -1.63 18.50 -1.61
C ASN A 87 -1.73 17.67 -2.89
N HIS A 88 -2.72 17.95 -3.75
CA HIS A 88 -2.85 17.27 -5.05
C HIS A 88 -1.63 17.48 -5.95
N ARG A 89 -1.10 18.72 -6.03
CA ARG A 89 0.12 19.01 -6.79
C ARG A 89 1.34 18.26 -6.26
N LEU A 90 1.51 18.21 -4.94
CA LEU A 90 2.61 17.49 -4.30
C LEU A 90 2.49 15.98 -4.51
N MET A 91 1.28 15.41 -4.36
CA MET A 91 1.05 13.99 -4.60
C MET A 91 1.30 13.61 -6.06
N ALA A 92 0.87 14.42 -7.02
CA ALA A 92 1.17 14.19 -8.44
C ALA A 92 2.69 14.19 -8.71
N ALA A 93 3.43 15.14 -8.13
CA ALA A 93 4.88 15.18 -8.24
C ALA A 93 5.54 13.97 -7.57
N TYR A 94 5.06 13.58 -6.38
CA TYR A 94 5.56 12.44 -5.62
C TYR A 94 5.41 11.14 -6.42
N VAL A 95 4.23 10.86 -6.96
CA VAL A 95 3.96 9.67 -7.78
C VAL A 95 4.86 9.63 -9.02
N ARG A 96 5.13 10.78 -9.65
CA ARG A 96 6.04 10.88 -10.80
C ARG A 96 7.50 10.58 -10.44
N LEU A 97 7.96 11.01 -9.27
CA LEU A 97 9.37 10.95 -8.87
C LEU A 97 9.75 9.67 -8.10
N MET A 98 8.80 9.11 -7.35
CA MET A 98 9.05 7.96 -6.48
C MET A 98 9.64 6.74 -7.17
N PRO A 99 9.17 6.30 -8.36
CA PRO A 99 9.72 5.11 -9.01
C PRO A 99 11.23 5.21 -9.27
N ALA A 100 11.68 6.37 -9.74
CA ALA A 100 13.11 6.62 -9.99
C ALA A 100 13.93 6.65 -8.69
N LEU A 101 13.40 7.27 -7.64
CA LEU A 101 14.06 7.33 -6.33
C LEU A 101 14.18 5.94 -5.68
N VAL A 102 13.13 5.13 -5.76
CA VAL A 102 13.12 3.76 -5.23
C VAL A 102 14.07 2.87 -6.02
N GLN A 103 14.08 2.97 -7.36
CA GLN A 103 14.99 2.20 -8.20
C GLN A 103 16.45 2.48 -7.88
N ARG A 104 16.81 3.77 -7.72
CA ARG A 104 18.17 4.16 -7.33
C ARG A 104 18.53 3.63 -5.94
N ARG A 105 17.60 3.69 -4.99
CA ARG A 105 17.84 3.18 -3.65
C ARG A 105 18.09 1.66 -3.65
N LEU A 106 17.38 0.90 -4.48
CA LEU A 106 17.63 -0.53 -4.68
C LEU A 106 19.04 -0.79 -5.24
N SER A 107 19.46 -0.07 -6.29
CA SER A 107 20.80 -0.24 -6.86
C SER A 107 21.92 0.13 -5.88
N ASP A 108 21.70 1.17 -5.05
CA ASP A 108 22.67 1.58 -4.03
C ASP A 108 22.81 0.50 -2.94
N PHE A 109 21.71 -0.17 -2.56
CA PHE A 109 21.74 -1.29 -1.63
C PHE A 109 22.48 -2.50 -2.20
N GLU A 110 22.24 -2.84 -3.48
CA GLU A 110 22.94 -3.94 -4.16
C GLU A 110 24.44 -3.66 -4.26
N ALA A 111 24.83 -2.43 -4.61
CA ALA A 111 26.23 -2.03 -4.68
C ALA A 111 26.91 -2.05 -3.29
N ALA A 112 26.21 -1.57 -2.26
CA ALA A 112 26.71 -1.63 -0.88
C ALA A 112 26.85 -3.08 -0.39
N ALA A 113 25.89 -3.96 -0.72
CA ALA A 113 25.96 -5.38 -0.40
C ALA A 113 27.12 -6.08 -1.13
N ALA A 114 27.36 -5.75 -2.40
CA ALA A 114 28.49 -6.26 -3.16
C ALA A 114 29.86 -5.77 -2.62
N ALA A 115 29.92 -4.54 -2.10
CA ALA A 115 31.12 -3.98 -1.48
C ALA A 115 31.36 -4.49 -0.05
N ALA A 116 30.31 -4.90 0.67
CA ALA A 116 30.38 -5.41 2.03
C ALA A 116 30.63 -6.92 2.14
N ALA A 117 30.62 -7.66 1.03
CA ALA A 117 31.04 -9.06 0.99
C ALA A 117 32.58 -9.13 1.10
N PRO A 118 33.15 -9.56 2.24
CA PRO A 118 34.58 -9.83 2.30
C PRO A 118 34.82 -11.15 1.54
N ASP A 119 35.75 -11.15 0.59
CA ASP A 119 36.20 -12.31 -0.20
C ASP A 119 35.25 -12.90 -1.26
N ALA A 120 34.83 -12.09 -2.25
CA ALA A 120 34.48 -12.64 -3.56
C ALA A 120 35.76 -12.78 -4.43
N PRO A 121 36.13 -13.99 -4.89
CA PRO A 121 37.27 -14.15 -5.80
C PRO A 121 37.04 -13.33 -7.09
N PRO A 122 38.11 -12.86 -7.77
CA PRO A 122 37.98 -12.06 -8.97
C PRO A 122 37.09 -12.79 -9.97
N ARG A 123 35.96 -12.19 -10.35
CA ARG A 123 35.11 -12.72 -11.42
C ARG A 123 35.93 -12.64 -12.71
N LEU A 124 36.52 -13.77 -13.08
CA LEU A 124 37.11 -13.96 -14.40
C LEU A 124 36.06 -13.59 -15.46
N PRO A 125 36.44 -12.87 -16.54
CA PRO A 125 35.53 -12.58 -17.63
C PRO A 125 34.92 -13.89 -18.13
N LEU A 126 33.59 -13.99 -18.11
CA LEU A 126 32.91 -15.15 -18.68
C LEU A 126 33.19 -15.15 -20.19
N PRO A 127 33.67 -16.27 -20.77
CA PRO A 127 33.90 -16.34 -22.20
C PRO A 127 32.58 -16.12 -22.96
N ALA A 128 32.65 -15.30 -23.99
CA ALA A 128 31.52 -15.01 -24.88
C ALA A 128 30.95 -16.31 -25.47
N PRO A 129 29.62 -16.42 -25.63
CA PRO A 129 29.01 -17.60 -26.23
C PRO A 129 29.46 -17.75 -27.69
N PRO A 130 29.76 -18.96 -28.17
CA PRO A 130 30.03 -19.18 -29.58
C PRO A 130 28.73 -18.99 -30.36
N GLY A 131 28.77 -18.09 -31.34
CA GLY A 131 27.67 -17.88 -32.29
C GLY A 131 27.42 -19.13 -33.15
N PRO A 132 26.17 -19.24 -33.63
CA PRO A 132 25.95 -19.27 -35.08
C PRO A 132 25.14 -18.08 -35.58
#